data_AF-A0A0M8RHV7-F1
#
_entry.id   AF-A0A0M8RHV7-F1
#
_cell.length_a   1.000
_cell.length_b   1.000
_cell.length_c   1.000
_cell.angle_alpha   90.00
_cell.angle_beta   90.00
_cell.angle_gamma   90.00
#
_symmetry.space_group_name_H-M   'P 1'
#
loop_
_entity.id
_entity.type
_entity.pdbx_description
1 polymer ?
#
loop_
_entity_poly.entity_id
_entity_poly.type
_entity_poly.pdbx_seq_one_letter_code
_entity_poly.pdbx_strand_id
1 'polypeptide(L)'
;MTSVKKPEGRASVWRVLATSVALVSVAGVTLVGVSGSAQAMRNSDGKVEIHQVDLDTGRKTPGVVYRGEPIVQGSTRDPNEVFRDGFTSRGTNYDLPRHLHGGTQHQESGYISTSSDPETAQTFALQPTGNIRTNDDGSKTEVYEGWVYDIRGQGNMIYLPDQITPGSALDHFRSQDEWAAIRHINAEDIVQATRYRQEITTDATGQRRRGAIEQRGHLVNPNANANGNGYDPDGDAKAKWNAQVKVGLTAPNSPRNLCASASGGSKNTTHDAAELKKRSIKCEDLFPK
;
A
#
# COMPACT_ATOMS: atom_id res chain seq x y z
N MET A 1 -17.29 69.25 31.39
CA MET A 1 -18.71 69.49 31.04
C MET A 1 -19.07 68.55 29.89
N THR A 2 -20.15 67.76 30.07
CA THR A 2 -20.88 66.89 29.09
C THR A 2 -20.04 65.88 28.29
N SER A 3 -19.95 64.57 28.59
CA SER A 3 -20.97 63.49 28.74
C SER A 3 -22.03 63.46 27.63
N VAL A 4 -22.06 62.37 26.83
CA VAL A 4 -23.24 61.51 26.57
C VAL A 4 -22.96 60.45 25.46
N LYS A 5 -23.04 59.17 25.90
CA LYS A 5 -23.65 57.92 25.37
C LYS A 5 -23.33 57.27 24.01
N LYS A 6 -23.04 55.94 24.14
CA LYS A 6 -23.23 54.80 23.21
C LYS A 6 -24.72 54.53 22.84
N PRO A 7 -24.95 53.76 21.77
CA PRO A 7 -25.50 52.38 21.88
C PRO A 7 -24.69 51.39 20.99
N GLU A 8 -24.35 50.13 21.32
CA GLU A 8 -25.10 48.91 21.70
C GLU A 8 -26.09 48.36 20.66
N GLY A 9 -25.65 47.29 19.96
CA GLY A 9 -26.44 46.15 19.47
C GLY A 9 -25.54 44.90 19.55
N ARG A 10 -25.81 43.83 20.31
CA ARG A 10 -26.87 42.77 20.20
C ARG A 10 -26.91 42.16 18.80
N ALA A 11 -26.89 40.85 18.54
CA ALA A 11 -26.87 39.60 19.33
C ALA A 11 -26.36 38.50 18.35
N SER A 12 -25.86 37.34 18.79
CA SER A 12 -26.66 36.11 18.78
C SER A 12 -25.82 34.94 19.32
N VAL A 13 -26.34 34.34 20.38
CA VAL A 13 -25.90 33.11 21.04
C VAL A 13 -26.77 31.98 20.50
N TRP A 14 -26.18 30.87 20.07
CA TRP A 14 -26.90 29.59 19.98
C TRP A 14 -26.24 28.58 20.93
N ARG A 15 -26.94 28.36 22.06
CA ARG A 15 -26.85 27.14 22.87
C ARG A 15 -27.87 26.16 22.32
N VAL A 16 -27.48 24.91 22.13
CA VAL A 16 -28.42 23.79 22.14
C VAL A 16 -28.03 22.88 23.30
N LEU A 17 -28.89 22.86 24.31
CA LEU A 17 -29.00 21.77 25.27
C LEU A 17 -29.73 20.62 24.56
N ALA A 18 -29.24 19.40 24.72
CA ALA A 18 -30.07 18.21 24.60
C ALA A 18 -29.77 17.28 25.78
N THR A 19 -30.83 17.05 26.55
CA THR A 19 -30.94 16.30 27.79
C THR A 19 -30.79 14.79 27.54
N SER A 20 -30.24 14.10 28.54
CA SER A 20 -30.06 12.65 28.61
C SER A 20 -31.39 11.87 28.57
N VAL A 21 -31.38 10.70 27.92
CA VAL A 21 -32.26 9.56 28.25
C VAL A 21 -31.36 8.32 28.32
N ALA A 22 -31.28 7.74 29.51
CA ALA A 22 -30.70 6.42 29.74
C ALA A 22 -31.73 5.36 29.38
N LEU A 23 -31.33 4.39 28.55
CA LEU A 23 -32.06 3.14 28.32
C LEU A 23 -31.13 2.00 28.74
N VAL A 24 -31.47 1.39 29.87
CA VAL A 24 -30.95 0.10 30.31
C VAL A 24 -31.71 -0.96 29.53
N SER A 25 -31.02 -1.65 28.63
CA SER A 25 -31.51 -2.89 28.01
C SER A 25 -30.65 -4.04 28.48
N VAL A 26 -31.21 -4.86 29.37
CA VAL A 26 -30.70 -6.19 29.70
C VAL A 26 -31.23 -7.13 28.60
N ALA A 27 -30.36 -7.58 27.71
CA ALA A 27 -30.66 -8.64 26.76
C ALA A 27 -29.61 -9.74 26.91
N GLY A 28 -30.10 -10.94 27.21
CA GLY A 28 -29.28 -12.14 27.44
C GLY A 28 -28.43 -12.48 26.23
N VAL A 29 -27.16 -12.80 26.50
CA VAL A 29 -26.23 -13.32 25.50
C VAL A 29 -26.60 -14.78 25.25
N THR A 30 -27.34 -15.03 24.17
CA THR A 30 -27.32 -16.32 23.51
C THR A 30 -25.97 -16.44 22.81
N LEU A 31 -25.14 -17.40 23.25
CA LEU A 31 -23.95 -17.85 22.54
C LEU A 31 -24.40 -18.56 21.26
N VAL A 32 -24.60 -17.77 20.21
CA VAL A 32 -24.65 -18.29 18.84
C VAL A 32 -23.21 -18.50 18.43
N GLY A 33 -22.81 -19.76 18.27
CA GLY A 33 -21.54 -20.13 17.63
C GLY A 33 -21.59 -19.72 16.18
N VAL A 34 -21.23 -18.46 15.90
CA VAL A 34 -20.98 -18.00 14.53
C VAL A 34 -19.58 -18.48 14.20
N SER A 35 -19.47 -19.38 13.23
CA SER A 35 -18.22 -19.62 12.50
C SER A 35 -17.75 -18.28 11.96
N GLY A 36 -16.83 -17.64 12.69
CA GLY A 36 -16.42 -16.27 12.45
C GLY A 36 -15.82 -16.13 11.07
N SER A 37 -16.50 -15.41 10.18
CA SER A 37 -15.85 -14.71 9.07
C SER A 37 -14.70 -13.93 9.69
N ALA A 38 -13.48 -14.06 9.14
CA ALA A 38 -12.33 -13.28 9.59
C ALA A 38 -12.70 -11.79 9.54
N GLN A 39 -13.07 -11.22 10.68
CA GLN A 39 -13.23 -9.79 10.78
C GLN A 39 -11.83 -9.22 10.68
N ALA A 40 -11.60 -8.39 9.68
CA ALA A 40 -10.38 -7.62 9.60
C ALA A 40 -10.18 -6.87 10.92
N MET A 41 -9.03 -7.08 11.52
CA MET A 41 -8.67 -6.28 12.67
C MET A 41 -8.36 -4.88 12.17
N ARG A 42 -9.16 -3.93 12.66
CA ARG A 42 -8.92 -2.52 12.46
C ARG A 42 -8.11 -2.03 13.65
N ASN A 43 -7.18 -1.12 13.42
CA ASN A 43 -6.52 -0.44 14.51
C ASN A 43 -7.52 0.47 15.27
N SER A 44 -7.07 1.09 16.37
CA SER A 44 -7.91 1.99 17.17
C SER A 44 -8.51 3.16 16.39
N ASP A 45 -7.92 3.49 15.24
CA ASP A 45 -8.35 4.58 14.36
C ASP A 45 -9.29 4.09 13.24
N GLY A 46 -9.68 2.81 13.25
CA GLY A 46 -10.59 2.20 12.27
C GLY A 46 -9.93 1.81 10.95
N LYS A 47 -8.62 1.95 10.80
CA LYS A 47 -7.88 1.60 9.58
C LYS A 47 -7.61 0.10 9.52
N VAL A 48 -7.61 -0.46 8.31
CA VAL A 48 -7.24 -1.86 8.07
C VAL A 48 -5.83 -2.13 8.59
N GLU A 49 -5.62 -3.30 9.20
CA GLU A 49 -4.30 -3.83 9.57
C GLU A 49 -4.19 -5.27 9.06
N ILE A 50 -3.01 -5.65 8.56
CA ILE A 50 -2.76 -7.00 8.08
C ILE A 50 -2.16 -7.84 9.19
N HIS A 51 -2.83 -8.94 9.47
CA HIS A 51 -2.36 -9.96 10.38
C HIS A 51 -2.01 -11.19 9.55
N GLN A 52 -0.72 -11.45 9.38
CA GLN A 52 -0.24 -12.66 8.72
C GLN A 52 0.90 -13.23 9.57
N VAL A 53 0.82 -14.52 9.87
CA VAL A 53 1.66 -15.14 10.91
C VAL A 53 3.14 -15.29 10.52
N ASP A 54 3.41 -15.30 9.23
CA ASP A 54 4.71 -15.45 8.56
C ASP A 54 5.30 -14.13 8.04
N LEU A 55 4.58 -13.01 8.10
CA LEU A 55 5.06 -11.70 7.65
C LEU A 55 5.42 -10.79 8.83
N ASP A 56 6.42 -9.94 8.63
CA ASP A 56 6.71 -8.81 9.50
C ASP A 56 5.92 -7.59 9.05
N THR A 57 4.76 -7.36 9.69
CA THR A 57 3.89 -6.20 9.43
C THR A 57 4.10 -5.05 10.41
N GLY A 58 5.16 -5.12 11.24
CA GLY A 58 5.38 -4.13 12.31
C GLY A 58 5.87 -2.77 11.82
N ARG A 59 6.30 -2.66 10.57
CA ARG A 59 6.72 -1.38 9.99
C ARG A 59 5.51 -0.50 9.69
N LYS A 60 5.58 0.75 10.16
CA LYS A 60 4.58 1.76 9.83
C LYS A 60 4.61 2.08 8.34
N THR A 61 3.47 1.94 7.67
CA THR A 61 3.30 2.34 6.27
C THR A 61 3.56 3.85 6.10
N PRO A 62 4.32 4.27 5.07
CA PRO A 62 4.49 5.66 4.68
C PRO A 62 3.15 6.37 4.49
N GLY A 63 3.12 7.69 4.66
CA GLY A 63 1.90 8.47 4.37
C GLY A 63 1.51 8.41 2.89
N VAL A 64 2.50 8.29 2.00
CA VAL A 64 2.34 8.17 0.56
C VAL A 64 3.32 7.12 0.03
N VAL A 65 2.84 6.30 -0.90
CA VAL A 65 3.65 5.43 -1.76
C VAL A 65 3.34 5.75 -3.22
N TYR A 66 4.22 5.34 -4.11
CA TYR A 66 4.18 5.68 -5.52
C TYR A 66 4.12 4.41 -6.37
N ARG A 67 3.36 4.48 -7.46
CA ARG A 67 3.30 3.42 -8.47
C ARG A 67 3.52 3.97 -9.85
N GLY A 68 4.55 3.48 -10.52
CA GLY A 68 4.80 3.77 -11.93
C GLY A 68 4.00 2.85 -12.84
N GLU A 69 3.34 3.43 -13.84
CA GLU A 69 2.62 2.71 -14.88
C GLU A 69 3.05 3.20 -16.26
N PRO A 70 3.58 2.31 -17.12
CA PRO A 70 4.00 2.71 -18.44
C PRO A 70 2.81 2.96 -19.37
N ILE A 71 2.96 3.94 -20.27
CA ILE A 71 2.02 4.15 -21.37
C ILE A 71 2.45 3.26 -22.53
N VAL A 72 1.96 2.02 -22.52
CA VAL A 72 2.10 1.07 -23.62
C VAL A 72 0.78 0.93 -24.38
N GLN A 73 0.85 0.60 -25.66
CA GLN A 73 -0.35 0.40 -26.49
C GLN A 73 -1.23 -0.70 -25.88
N GLY A 74 -2.51 -0.36 -25.60
CA GLY A 74 -3.46 -1.26 -24.91
C GLY A 74 -3.40 -1.22 -23.38
N SER A 75 -2.64 -0.30 -22.78
CA SER A 75 -2.63 -0.09 -21.32
C SER A 75 -3.98 0.43 -20.83
N THR A 76 -4.63 -0.32 -19.94
CA THR A 76 -5.89 0.03 -19.24
C THR A 76 -5.61 0.78 -17.92
N ARG A 77 -4.56 1.61 -17.91
CA ARG A 77 -4.05 2.27 -16.69
C ARG A 77 -3.86 3.76 -16.89
N ASP A 78 -4.72 4.34 -17.73
CA ASP A 78 -4.91 5.79 -17.81
C ASP A 78 -5.51 6.32 -16.51
N PRO A 79 -5.17 7.55 -16.09
CA PRO A 79 -5.68 8.11 -14.84
C PRO A 79 -7.20 8.11 -14.72
N ASN A 80 -7.97 8.26 -15.81
CA ASN A 80 -9.42 8.24 -15.71
C ASN A 80 -9.98 6.87 -15.27
N GLU A 81 -9.37 5.79 -15.74
CA GLU A 81 -9.73 4.43 -15.34
C GLU A 81 -9.24 4.13 -13.92
N VAL A 82 -7.99 4.48 -13.63
CA VAL A 82 -7.37 4.25 -12.31
C VAL A 82 -8.07 5.05 -11.20
N PHE A 83 -8.48 6.30 -11.46
CA PHE A 83 -9.23 7.12 -10.51
C PHE A 83 -10.69 6.67 -10.31
N ARG A 84 -11.20 5.79 -11.18
CA ARG A 84 -12.52 5.17 -11.05
C ARG A 84 -12.44 3.82 -10.35
N ASP A 85 -11.50 2.98 -10.77
CA ASP A 85 -11.48 1.55 -10.44
C ASP A 85 -10.38 1.17 -9.44
N GLY A 86 -9.38 2.03 -9.25
CA GLY A 86 -8.21 1.73 -8.43
C GLY A 86 -7.22 0.79 -9.15
N PHE A 87 -6.43 0.07 -8.35
CA PHE A 87 -5.54 -0.98 -8.86
C PHE A 87 -5.98 -2.34 -8.33
N THR A 88 -6.00 -3.33 -9.21
CA THR A 88 -6.32 -4.72 -8.87
C THR A 88 -5.14 -5.60 -9.23
N SER A 89 -4.71 -6.46 -8.30
CA SER A 89 -3.67 -7.45 -8.53
C SER A 89 -4.08 -8.41 -9.65
N ARG A 90 -3.10 -9.05 -10.29
CA ARG A 90 -3.38 -9.93 -11.44
C ARG A 90 -4.06 -11.24 -11.03
N GLY A 91 -3.83 -11.70 -9.80
CA GLY A 91 -4.49 -12.87 -9.25
C GLY A 91 -4.53 -12.84 -7.73
N THR A 92 -4.50 -14.03 -7.13
CA THR A 92 -4.57 -14.27 -5.67
C THR A 92 -3.46 -15.23 -5.21
N ASN A 93 -2.33 -15.28 -5.93
CA ASN A 93 -1.16 -16.05 -5.52
C ASN A 93 -0.28 -15.20 -4.61
N TYR A 94 -0.19 -15.59 -3.34
CA TYR A 94 0.49 -14.83 -2.30
C TYR A 94 1.91 -15.33 -2.00
N ASP A 95 2.45 -16.24 -2.81
CA ASP A 95 3.86 -16.65 -2.77
C ASP A 95 4.78 -15.46 -3.05
N LEU A 96 5.40 -14.92 -2.00
CA LEU A 96 6.27 -13.75 -2.05
C LEU A 96 7.53 -14.00 -2.86
N PRO A 97 8.29 -15.10 -2.69
CA PRO A 97 9.41 -15.41 -3.57
C PRO A 97 9.01 -15.39 -5.06
N ARG A 98 7.85 -15.95 -5.41
CA ARG A 98 7.33 -15.90 -6.78
C ARG A 98 7.00 -14.48 -7.22
N HIS A 99 6.45 -13.66 -6.34
CA HIS A 99 6.24 -12.24 -6.58
C HIS A 99 7.55 -11.42 -6.63
N LEU A 100 8.65 -11.85 -6.04
CA LEU A 100 9.91 -11.10 -6.14
C LEU A 100 10.64 -11.37 -7.47
N HIS A 101 10.62 -12.61 -7.95
CA HIS A 101 11.42 -13.03 -9.13
C HIS A 101 11.01 -12.46 -10.50
N GLY A 102 9.94 -11.67 -10.59
CA GLY A 102 9.44 -11.16 -11.87
C GLY A 102 8.85 -12.21 -12.84
N GLY A 103 8.65 -11.78 -14.09
CA GLY A 103 8.41 -12.66 -15.24
C GLY A 103 6.98 -13.19 -15.39
N THR A 104 6.83 -14.33 -16.07
CA THR A 104 5.52 -14.98 -16.31
C THR A 104 4.85 -15.43 -15.02
N GLN A 105 5.65 -15.67 -13.97
CA GLN A 105 5.19 -16.11 -12.67
C GLN A 105 4.38 -15.03 -11.92
N HIS A 106 4.48 -13.77 -12.34
CA HIS A 106 3.73 -12.62 -11.79
C HIS A 106 2.31 -12.49 -12.30
N GLN A 107 1.93 -13.23 -13.34
CA GLN A 107 0.60 -13.11 -13.94
C GLN A 107 -0.53 -13.51 -13.00
N GLU A 108 -0.21 -14.18 -11.89
CA GLU A 108 -1.17 -14.59 -10.86
C GLU A 108 -0.92 -13.89 -9.52
N SER A 109 0.04 -12.96 -9.44
CA SER A 109 0.42 -12.33 -8.18
C SER A 109 -0.78 -11.68 -7.50
N GLY A 110 -0.91 -11.96 -6.20
CA GLY A 110 -1.84 -11.31 -5.29
C GLY A 110 -1.37 -9.94 -4.81
N TYR A 111 -0.21 -9.47 -5.26
CA TYR A 111 0.41 -8.23 -4.82
C TYR A 111 0.43 -7.16 -5.91
N ILE A 112 0.41 -5.90 -5.50
CA ILE A 112 0.57 -4.72 -6.33
C ILE A 112 1.80 -3.96 -5.82
N SER A 113 2.86 -3.93 -6.63
CA SER A 113 4.12 -3.27 -6.28
C SER A 113 3.99 -1.75 -6.21
N THR A 114 4.44 -1.16 -5.12
CA THR A 114 4.58 0.30 -4.95
C THR A 114 5.92 0.59 -4.28
N SER A 115 6.36 1.84 -4.25
CA SER A 115 7.60 2.23 -3.56
C SER A 115 7.36 3.47 -2.72
N SER A 116 8.06 3.63 -1.59
CA SER A 116 8.11 4.92 -0.89
C SER A 116 8.94 5.97 -1.62
N ASP A 117 9.76 5.55 -2.59
CA ASP A 117 10.61 6.42 -3.38
C ASP A 117 9.95 6.78 -4.73
N PRO A 118 9.65 8.07 -4.98
CA PRO A 118 9.06 8.51 -6.24
C PRO A 118 10.02 8.31 -7.43
N GLU A 119 11.35 8.35 -7.22
CA GLU A 119 12.32 8.12 -8.30
C GLU A 119 12.27 6.66 -8.77
N THR A 120 12.23 5.72 -7.83
CA THR A 120 12.01 4.30 -8.12
C THR A 120 10.72 4.09 -8.92
N ALA A 121 9.58 4.68 -8.50
CA ALA A 121 8.34 4.59 -9.26
C ALA A 121 8.45 5.22 -10.67
N GLN A 122 9.16 6.33 -10.82
CA GLN A 122 9.40 6.96 -12.11
C GLN A 122 10.19 6.05 -13.07
N THR A 123 11.17 5.28 -12.56
CA THR A 123 11.90 4.31 -13.39
C THR A 123 10.99 3.21 -13.94
N PHE A 124 9.99 2.77 -13.17
CA PHE A 124 8.99 1.81 -13.63
C PHE A 124 8.00 2.41 -14.63
N ALA A 125 7.64 3.69 -14.45
CA ALA A 125 6.76 4.40 -15.36
C ALA A 125 7.41 4.63 -16.73
N LEU A 126 8.69 5.03 -16.76
CA LEU A 126 9.39 5.37 -18.00
C LEU A 126 9.84 4.11 -18.76
N GLN A 127 8.91 3.55 -19.54
CA GLN A 127 9.17 2.46 -20.48
C GLN A 127 9.06 2.94 -21.94
N PRO A 128 9.71 2.25 -22.90
CA PRO A 128 9.62 2.61 -24.30
C PRO A 128 8.17 2.56 -24.79
N THR A 129 7.72 3.64 -25.44
CA THR A 129 6.38 3.72 -26.04
C THR A 129 6.29 3.05 -27.41
N GLY A 130 7.42 2.67 -28.00
CA GLY A 130 7.53 2.25 -29.40
C GLY A 130 7.58 3.40 -30.41
N ASN A 131 7.42 4.65 -29.97
CA ASN A 131 7.59 5.82 -30.82
C ASN A 131 9.09 6.09 -31.04
N ILE A 132 9.57 5.75 -32.23
CA ILE A 132 10.95 5.92 -32.65
C ILE A 132 11.00 6.91 -33.82
N ARG A 133 11.83 7.95 -33.69
CA ARG A 133 12.09 8.94 -34.75
C ARG A 133 13.53 8.82 -35.22
N THR A 134 13.74 8.71 -36.53
CA THR A 134 15.07 8.86 -37.14
C THR A 134 15.34 10.34 -37.35
N ASN A 135 16.47 10.83 -36.87
CA ASN A 135 16.96 12.19 -37.05
C ASN A 135 17.73 12.31 -38.39
N ASP A 136 17.91 13.54 -38.87
CA ASP A 136 18.63 13.82 -40.13
C ASP A 136 20.09 13.36 -40.10
N ASP A 137 20.72 13.31 -38.92
CA ASP A 137 22.07 12.80 -38.70
C ASP A 137 22.15 11.25 -38.63
N GLY A 138 21.04 10.56 -38.87
CA GLY A 138 20.93 9.11 -38.82
C GLY A 138 20.76 8.53 -37.41
N SER A 139 20.81 9.35 -36.35
CA SER A 139 20.53 8.89 -34.99
C SER A 139 19.04 8.56 -34.79
N LYS A 140 18.73 7.69 -33.83
CA LYS A 140 17.36 7.28 -33.50
C LYS A 140 16.98 7.78 -32.12
N THR A 141 15.86 8.47 -32.02
CA THR A 141 15.30 8.93 -30.75
C THR A 141 14.05 8.13 -30.41
N GLU A 142 14.09 7.45 -29.26
CA GLU A 142 12.98 6.68 -28.70
C GLU A 142 12.35 7.42 -27.54
N VAL A 143 11.01 7.44 -27.49
CA VAL A 143 10.24 8.13 -26.45
C VAL A 143 9.82 7.15 -25.36
N TYR A 144 10.12 7.49 -24.11
CA TYR A 144 9.76 6.77 -22.90
C TYR A 144 8.72 7.60 -22.15
N GLU A 145 7.57 7.02 -21.82
CA GLU A 145 6.48 7.74 -21.14
C GLU A 145 5.70 6.85 -20.18
N GLY A 146 5.20 7.46 -19.11
CA GLY A 146 4.42 6.78 -18.10
C GLY A 146 3.73 7.75 -17.14
N TRP A 147 2.87 7.19 -16.31
CA TRP A 147 2.25 7.86 -15.18
C TRP A 147 2.89 7.39 -13.88
N VAL A 148 3.12 8.31 -12.95
CA VAL A 148 3.40 8.00 -11.55
C VAL A 148 2.18 8.41 -10.75
N TYR A 149 1.62 7.46 -10.01
CA TYR A 149 0.47 7.66 -9.14
C TYR A 149 0.94 7.83 -7.69
N ASP A 150 0.44 8.88 -7.05
CA ASP A 150 0.61 9.10 -5.62
C ASP A 150 -0.55 8.44 -4.90
N ILE A 151 -0.24 7.52 -4.00
CA ILE A 151 -1.20 6.65 -3.34
C ILE A 151 -1.01 6.81 -1.84
N ARG A 152 -2.10 7.04 -1.11
CA ARG A 152 -2.05 7.05 0.36
C ARG A 152 -1.61 5.67 0.83
N GLY A 153 -0.59 5.62 1.67
CA GLY A 153 -0.18 4.35 2.26
C GLY A 153 -1.27 3.83 3.20
N GLN A 154 -1.63 2.57 3.03
CA GLN A 154 -2.69 1.91 3.77
C GLN A 154 -2.17 0.65 4.49
N GLY A 155 -2.96 0.15 5.43
CA GLY A 155 -2.53 -1.00 6.23
C GLY A 155 -2.52 -2.33 5.49
N ASN A 156 -3.09 -2.41 4.28
CA ASN A 156 -2.98 -3.59 3.42
C ASN A 156 -1.65 -3.71 2.65
N MET A 157 -0.66 -2.87 2.99
CA MET A 157 0.65 -2.85 2.35
C MET A 157 1.70 -3.45 3.27
N ILE A 158 2.56 -4.30 2.69
CA ILE A 158 3.67 -4.93 3.40
C ILE A 158 5.00 -4.44 2.81
N TYR A 159 5.97 -4.15 3.69
CA TYR A 159 7.30 -3.75 3.25
C TYR A 159 8.14 -4.99 2.96
N LEU A 160 8.44 -5.24 1.69
CA LEU A 160 9.09 -6.48 1.25
C LEU A 160 10.51 -6.68 1.82
N PRO A 161 11.35 -5.64 1.96
CA PRO A 161 12.70 -5.83 2.48
C PRO A 161 12.77 -6.39 3.92
N ASP A 162 11.73 -6.20 4.73
CA ASP A 162 11.65 -6.79 6.09
C ASP A 162 11.21 -8.26 6.07
N GLN A 163 10.67 -8.73 4.94
CA GLN A 163 10.23 -10.12 4.77
C GLN A 163 11.39 -11.04 4.39
N ILE A 164 12.51 -10.47 3.95
CA ILE A 164 13.62 -11.19 3.36
C ILE A 164 14.74 -11.37 4.40
N THR A 165 15.12 -12.62 4.64
CA THR A 165 16.26 -12.94 5.50
C THR A 165 17.56 -12.41 4.89
N PRO A 166 18.35 -11.60 5.63
CA PRO A 166 19.66 -11.12 5.17
C PRO A 166 20.58 -12.27 4.72
N GLY A 167 21.28 -12.10 3.60
CA GLY A 167 22.16 -13.13 3.03
C GLY A 167 21.46 -14.32 2.36
N SER A 168 20.12 -14.32 2.27
CA SER A 168 19.38 -15.30 1.48
C SER A 168 19.54 -15.04 -0.04
N ALA A 169 19.10 -16.00 -0.86
CA ALA A 169 19.07 -15.81 -2.32
C ALA A 169 18.22 -14.60 -2.77
N LEU A 170 17.28 -14.15 -1.93
CA LEU A 170 16.40 -13.02 -2.19
C LEU A 170 16.95 -11.67 -1.70
N ASP A 171 18.10 -11.65 -1.02
CA ASP A 171 18.62 -10.44 -0.33
C ASP A 171 18.82 -9.25 -1.26
N HIS A 172 19.12 -9.51 -2.54
CA HIS A 172 19.27 -8.47 -3.56
C HIS A 172 17.98 -7.68 -3.83
N PHE A 173 16.79 -8.26 -3.60
CA PHE A 173 15.51 -7.58 -3.76
C PHE A 173 15.23 -6.53 -2.66
N ARG A 174 15.97 -6.55 -1.55
CA ARG A 174 15.78 -5.61 -0.44
C ARG A 174 16.11 -4.16 -0.81
N SER A 175 16.82 -3.96 -1.92
CA SER A 175 17.21 -2.63 -2.42
C SER A 175 16.07 -1.84 -3.07
N GLN A 176 14.91 -2.47 -3.35
CA GLN A 176 13.84 -1.85 -4.13
C GLN A 176 12.88 -0.95 -3.33
N ASP A 177 13.06 -0.86 -2.01
CA ASP A 177 12.19 -0.09 -1.10
C ASP A 177 10.69 -0.34 -1.37
N GLU A 178 10.36 -1.61 -1.65
CA GLU A 178 9.04 -2.00 -2.15
C GLU A 178 8.02 -2.15 -1.02
N TRP A 179 6.88 -1.51 -1.23
CA TRP A 179 5.65 -1.72 -0.49
C TRP A 179 4.66 -2.47 -1.39
N ALA A 180 4.37 -3.72 -1.05
CA ALA A 180 3.43 -4.54 -1.80
C ALA A 180 2.02 -4.41 -1.21
N ALA A 181 1.08 -3.83 -1.95
CA ALA A 181 -0.32 -3.80 -1.55
C ALA A 181 -0.98 -5.15 -1.86
N ILE A 182 -1.71 -5.70 -0.88
CA ILE A 182 -2.42 -6.96 -1.03
C ILE A 182 -3.71 -6.72 -1.81
N ARG A 183 -3.83 -7.43 -2.94
CA ARG A 183 -5.01 -7.61 -3.80
C ARG A 183 -5.54 -6.36 -4.50
N HIS A 184 -5.73 -5.26 -3.80
CA HIS A 184 -6.38 -4.09 -4.35
C HIS A 184 -5.90 -2.80 -3.66
N ILE A 185 -5.90 -1.70 -4.42
CA ILE A 185 -5.74 -0.34 -3.94
C ILE A 185 -7.00 0.39 -4.39
N ASN A 186 -7.80 0.90 -3.44
CA ASN A 186 -9.06 1.55 -3.78
C ASN A 186 -8.79 2.83 -4.59
N ALA A 187 -9.72 3.17 -5.49
CA ALA A 187 -9.67 4.43 -6.23
C ALA A 187 -9.55 5.67 -5.31
N GLU A 188 -10.25 5.66 -4.17
CA GLU A 188 -10.22 6.75 -3.20
C GLU A 188 -8.86 6.94 -2.48
N ASP A 189 -8.00 5.92 -2.51
CA ASP A 189 -6.63 5.96 -1.96
C ASP A 189 -5.63 6.61 -2.92
N ILE A 190 -5.99 6.76 -4.19
CA ILE A 190 -5.16 7.37 -5.23
C ILE A 190 -5.42 8.88 -5.22
N VAL A 191 -4.38 9.67 -4.97
CA VAL A 191 -4.50 11.13 -4.79
C VAL A 191 -4.38 11.86 -6.11
N GLN A 192 -3.37 11.51 -6.90
CA GLN A 192 -3.03 12.21 -8.13
C GLN A 192 -2.16 11.33 -9.03
N ALA A 193 -2.01 11.77 -10.28
CA ALA A 193 -1.17 11.14 -11.29
C ALA A 193 -0.34 12.20 -12.01
N THR A 194 0.96 11.96 -12.13
CA THR A 194 1.89 12.83 -12.86
C THR A 194 2.46 12.09 -14.06
N ARG A 195 2.34 12.68 -15.26
CA ARG A 195 2.88 12.10 -16.49
C ARG A 195 4.32 12.54 -16.66
N TYR A 196 5.20 11.58 -16.88
CA TYR A 196 6.61 11.81 -17.20
C TYR A 196 6.93 11.35 -18.61
N ARG A 197 7.92 12.02 -19.20
CA ARG A 197 8.46 11.72 -20.52
C ARG A 197 9.97 11.85 -20.51
N GLN A 198 10.65 10.95 -21.19
CA GLN A 198 12.08 11.04 -21.46
C GLN A 198 12.33 10.62 -22.91
N GLU A 199 13.21 11.35 -23.60
CA GLU A 199 13.73 10.92 -24.89
C GLU A 199 15.12 10.28 -24.71
N ILE A 200 15.35 9.15 -25.37
CA ILE A 200 16.66 8.52 -25.43
C ILE A 200 17.11 8.47 -26.89
N THR A 201 18.19 9.18 -27.20
CA THR A 201 18.79 9.20 -28.53
C THR A 201 19.94 8.21 -28.60
N THR A 202 19.95 7.37 -29.63
CA THR A 202 21.02 6.43 -29.95
C THR A 202 21.68 6.89 -31.24
N ASP A 203 22.97 7.20 -31.19
CA ASP A 203 23.71 7.65 -32.38
C ASP A 203 24.08 6.48 -33.31
N ALA A 204 24.72 6.80 -34.44
CA ALA A 204 25.13 5.81 -35.44
C ALA A 204 26.15 4.78 -34.91
N THR A 205 26.84 5.07 -33.81
CA THR A 205 27.79 4.15 -33.14
C THR A 205 27.10 3.23 -32.12
N GLY A 206 25.81 3.46 -31.85
CA GLY A 206 25.05 2.76 -30.83
C GLY A 206 25.15 3.40 -29.44
N GLN A 207 25.83 4.54 -29.29
CA GLN A 207 25.92 5.22 -28.00
C GLN A 207 24.58 5.87 -27.65
N ARG A 208 24.09 5.56 -26.45
CA ARG A 208 22.82 6.08 -25.94
C ARG A 208 23.06 7.34 -25.12
N ARG A 209 22.27 8.38 -25.37
CA ARG A 209 22.20 9.62 -24.61
C ARG A 209 20.78 9.77 -24.07
N ARG A 210 20.66 9.83 -22.74
CA ARG A 210 19.37 10.09 -22.08
C ARG A 210 19.14 11.59 -22.00
N GLY A 211 18.00 12.05 -22.51
CA GLY A 211 17.52 13.40 -22.31
C GLY A 211 17.04 13.63 -20.87
N ALA A 212 16.68 14.88 -20.57
CA ALA A 212 16.04 15.21 -19.31
C ALA A 212 14.69 14.49 -19.17
N ILE A 213 14.30 14.24 -17.93
CA ILE A 213 12.95 13.75 -17.62
C ILE A 213 12.05 14.98 -17.51
N GLU A 214 11.02 15.02 -18.34
CA GLU A 214 10.03 16.10 -18.41
C GLU A 214 8.74 15.67 -17.73
N GLN A 215 8.20 16.52 -16.86
CA GLN A 215 6.82 16.41 -16.42
C GLN A 215 5.90 17.00 -17.50
N ARG A 216 4.99 16.18 -18.04
CA ARG A 216 4.12 16.52 -19.18
C ARG A 216 2.66 16.72 -18.82
N GLY A 217 2.26 16.33 -17.62
CA GLY A 217 0.88 16.43 -17.17
C GLY A 217 0.74 16.11 -15.70
N HIS A 218 -0.32 16.61 -15.11
CA HIS A 218 -0.66 16.39 -13.71
C HIS A 218 -2.19 16.39 -13.56
N LEU A 219 -2.72 15.35 -12.93
CA LEU A 219 -4.15 15.17 -12.72
C LEU A 219 -4.39 14.85 -11.25
N VAL A 220 -5.35 15.55 -10.64
CA VAL A 220 -5.79 15.29 -9.27
C VAL A 220 -7.04 14.41 -9.32
N ASN A 221 -7.10 13.39 -8.49
CA ASN A 221 -8.25 12.51 -8.41
C ASN A 221 -9.41 13.19 -7.66
N PRO A 222 -10.55 13.50 -8.31
CA PRO A 222 -11.70 14.10 -7.63
C PRO A 222 -12.35 13.17 -6.60
N ASN A 223 -12.07 11.87 -6.67
CA ASN A 223 -12.64 10.84 -5.79
C ASN A 223 -11.72 10.52 -4.59
N ALA A 224 -10.56 11.19 -4.47
CA ALA A 224 -9.64 10.95 -3.36
C ALA A 224 -10.30 11.31 -2.01
N ASN A 225 -10.25 10.39 -1.05
CA ASN A 225 -10.87 10.58 0.27
C ASN A 225 -9.83 10.42 1.37
N ALA A 226 -9.27 11.51 1.91
CA ALA A 226 -8.21 11.44 2.92
C ALA A 226 -8.52 10.56 4.16
N ASN A 227 -9.80 10.33 4.46
CA ASN A 227 -10.28 9.52 5.58
C ASN A 227 -10.69 8.10 5.19
N GLY A 228 -10.43 7.67 3.95
CA GLY A 228 -10.68 6.31 3.48
C GLY A 228 -9.96 5.28 4.36
N ASN A 229 -10.64 4.18 4.66
CA ASN A 229 -10.16 3.14 5.58
C ASN A 229 -9.11 2.20 4.96
N GLY A 230 -8.85 2.36 3.66
CA GLY A 230 -8.04 1.43 2.87
C GLY A 230 -8.81 0.18 2.47
N TYR A 231 -8.21 -0.60 1.58
CA TYR A 231 -8.75 -1.88 1.15
C TYR A 231 -8.55 -2.96 2.22
N ASP A 232 -9.58 -3.77 2.45
CA ASP A 232 -9.60 -4.83 3.45
C ASP A 232 -9.59 -6.22 2.77
N PRO A 233 -8.43 -6.90 2.69
CA PRO A 233 -8.36 -8.21 2.06
C PRO A 233 -8.98 -9.35 2.88
N ASP A 234 -9.07 -9.24 4.21
CA ASP A 234 -9.69 -10.28 5.05
C ASP A 234 -11.22 -10.27 4.91
N GLY A 235 -11.79 -9.07 4.73
CA GLY A 235 -13.21 -8.88 4.44
C GLY A 235 -13.64 -9.23 3.00
N ASP A 236 -12.70 -9.35 2.05
CA ASP A 236 -13.01 -9.73 0.66
C ASP A 236 -12.76 -11.22 0.40
N ALA A 237 -13.85 -12.00 0.32
CA ALA A 237 -13.78 -13.42 -0.03
C ALA A 237 -13.08 -13.69 -1.38
N LYS A 238 -13.09 -12.74 -2.33
CA LYS A 238 -12.40 -12.88 -3.62
C LYS A 238 -10.91 -12.64 -3.51
N ALA A 239 -10.42 -12.04 -2.43
CA ALA A 239 -8.98 -11.94 -2.17
C ALA A 239 -8.39 -13.32 -1.91
N LYS A 240 -9.12 -14.23 -1.26
CA LYS A 240 -8.57 -15.48 -0.71
C LYS A 240 -7.37 -15.24 0.22
N TRP A 241 -7.36 -14.08 0.86
CA TRP A 241 -6.41 -13.70 1.88
C TRP A 241 -6.94 -14.09 3.25
N ASN A 242 -6.05 -14.51 4.14
CA ASN A 242 -6.28 -14.66 5.57
C ASN A 242 -4.93 -14.79 6.28
N ALA A 243 -4.94 -14.77 7.61
CA ALA A 243 -3.73 -14.82 8.42
C ALA A 243 -2.86 -16.08 8.19
N GLN A 244 -3.44 -17.16 7.68
CA GLN A 244 -2.80 -18.46 7.47
C GLN A 244 -2.44 -18.73 6.00
N VAL A 245 -2.72 -17.79 5.09
CA VAL A 245 -2.41 -17.96 3.68
C VAL A 245 -0.91 -18.19 3.52
N LYS A 246 -0.53 -19.17 2.69
CA LYS A 246 0.88 -19.48 2.47
C LYS A 246 1.53 -18.38 1.64
N VAL A 247 2.45 -17.65 2.25
CA VAL A 247 3.20 -16.57 1.59
C VAL A 247 4.57 -17.00 1.06
N GLY A 248 4.92 -18.29 1.16
CA GLY A 248 6.13 -18.86 0.55
C GLY A 248 7.45 -18.55 1.28
N LEU A 249 7.42 -17.72 2.33
CA LEU A 249 8.54 -17.45 3.23
C LEU A 249 8.04 -17.22 4.65
N THR A 250 8.95 -17.16 5.62
CA THR A 250 8.67 -16.70 6.98
C THR A 250 9.69 -15.63 7.34
N ALA A 251 9.22 -14.39 7.52
CA ALA A 251 10.05 -13.23 7.80
C ALA A 251 10.80 -13.40 9.13
N PRO A 252 12.03 -12.85 9.26
CA PRO A 252 12.83 -12.98 10.49
C PRO A 252 12.08 -12.56 11.76
N ASN A 253 11.36 -11.43 11.72
CA ASN A 253 10.58 -10.90 12.85
C ASN A 253 9.08 -11.18 12.69
N SER A 254 8.72 -12.24 11.98
CA SER A 254 7.31 -12.65 11.88
C SER A 254 6.77 -13.10 13.25
N PRO A 255 5.46 -12.97 13.49
CA PRO A 255 4.81 -13.48 14.70
C PRO A 255 5.17 -14.94 15.00
N ARG A 256 5.23 -15.80 13.97
CA ARG A 256 5.63 -17.21 14.10
C ARG A 256 7.03 -17.36 14.69
N ASN A 257 8.01 -16.63 14.15
CA ASN A 257 9.39 -16.73 14.62
C ASN A 257 9.57 -16.16 16.04
N LEU A 258 8.91 -15.03 16.34
CA LEU A 258 8.93 -14.43 17.68
C LEU A 258 8.32 -15.35 18.75
N CYS A 259 7.25 -16.06 18.41
CA CYS A 259 6.62 -17.00 19.32
C CYS A 259 7.45 -18.29 19.53
N ALA A 260 8.11 -18.77 18.48
CA ALA A 260 9.00 -19.93 18.57
C ALA A 260 10.21 -19.64 19.46
N SER A 261 10.83 -18.46 19.34
CA SER A 261 11.97 -18.06 20.16
C SER A 261 11.61 -17.82 21.63
N ALA A 262 10.43 -17.25 21.89
CA ALA A 262 9.89 -17.05 23.24
C ALA A 262 9.63 -18.39 23.96
N SER A 263 9.16 -19.40 23.24
CA SER A 263 8.84 -20.73 23.80
C SER A 263 10.07 -21.62 24.00
N GLY A 264 11.14 -21.40 23.22
CA GLY A 264 12.33 -22.25 23.19
C GLY A 264 13.45 -21.89 24.17
N GLY A 265 13.26 -20.90 25.05
CA GLY A 265 14.30 -20.48 26.01
C GLY A 265 15.52 -19.78 25.37
N SER A 266 15.37 -19.19 24.19
CA SER A 266 16.42 -18.44 23.49
C SER A 266 16.89 -17.22 24.30
N LYS A 267 18.15 -16.80 24.14
CA LYS A 267 18.74 -15.64 24.86
C LYS A 267 18.10 -14.28 24.49
N ASN A 268 17.23 -14.23 23.49
CA ASN A 268 16.54 -13.01 23.02
C ASN A 268 15.08 -12.87 23.51
N THR A 269 14.61 -13.74 24.40
CA THR A 269 13.21 -13.81 24.86
C THR A 269 12.62 -12.48 25.33
N THR A 270 13.40 -11.59 25.95
CA THR A 270 12.91 -10.28 26.42
C THR A 270 12.60 -9.32 25.26
N HIS A 271 13.42 -9.33 24.21
CA HIS A 271 13.18 -8.50 23.01
C HIS A 271 11.95 -9.02 22.26
N ASP A 272 11.88 -10.33 22.06
CA ASP A 272 10.80 -10.96 21.30
C ASP A 272 9.45 -10.80 22.02
N ALA A 273 9.43 -10.94 23.36
CA ALA A 273 8.24 -10.69 24.16
C ALA A 273 7.80 -9.20 24.13
N ALA A 274 8.75 -8.26 24.09
CA ALA A 274 8.44 -6.84 23.97
C ALA A 274 7.82 -6.50 22.62
N GLU A 275 8.32 -7.07 21.52
CA GLU A 275 7.76 -6.88 20.19
C GLU A 275 6.39 -7.55 20.03
N LEU A 276 6.19 -8.77 20.54
CA LEU A 276 4.87 -9.41 20.57
C LEU A 276 3.85 -8.56 21.34
N LYS A 277 4.25 -8.02 22.50
CA LYS A 277 3.39 -7.13 23.31
C LYS A 277 3.06 -5.83 22.59
N LYS A 278 4.04 -5.21 21.92
CA LYS A 278 3.84 -3.98 21.12
C LYS A 278 2.84 -4.20 19.99
N ARG A 279 2.85 -5.39 19.38
CA ARG A 279 1.94 -5.80 18.31
C ARG A 279 0.61 -6.38 18.82
N SER A 280 0.42 -6.45 20.15
CA SER A 280 -0.76 -7.07 20.78
C SER A 280 -1.01 -8.53 20.33
N ILE A 281 0.05 -9.27 20.03
CA ILE A 281 -0.03 -10.66 19.54
C ILE A 281 0.12 -11.62 20.71
N LYS A 282 -0.80 -12.58 20.82
CA LYS A 282 -0.65 -13.73 21.72
C LYS A 282 -0.28 -14.96 20.89
N CYS A 283 0.76 -15.67 21.32
CA CYS A 283 1.24 -16.85 20.59
C CYS A 283 0.21 -17.98 20.52
N GLU A 284 -0.66 -18.09 21.53
CA GLU A 284 -1.77 -19.04 21.58
C GLU A 284 -2.76 -18.85 20.42
N ASP A 285 -2.94 -17.61 19.96
CA ASP A 285 -3.87 -17.27 18.87
C ASP A 285 -3.30 -17.66 17.49
N LEU A 286 -1.98 -17.84 17.39
CA LEU A 286 -1.30 -18.20 16.13
C LEU A 286 -1.21 -19.71 15.91
N PHE A 287 -1.27 -20.51 16.98
CA PHE A 287 -1.17 -21.97 16.95
C PHE A 287 -2.34 -22.60 17.72
N PRO A 288 -3.58 -22.51 17.21
CA PRO A 288 -4.70 -23.22 17.81
C PRO A 288 -4.39 -24.72 17.85
N LYS A 289 -4.55 -25.32 19.04
CA LYS A 289 -4.31 -26.74 19.32
C LYS A 289 -5.24 -27.67 18.55
#